data_AF-A0A976HMT8-F1
#
_entry.id   AF-A0A976HMT8-F1
#
_cell.length_a   1.000
_cell.length_b   1.000
_cell.length_c   1.000
_cell.angle_alpha   90.00
_cell.angle_beta   90.00
_cell.angle_gamma   90.00
#
_symmetry.space_group_name_H-M   'P 1'
#
loop_
_entity.id
_entity.type
_entity.pdbx_description
1 polymer ?
#
loop_
_entity_poly.entity_id
_entity_poly.type
_entity_poly.pdbx_seq_one_letter_code
_entity_poly.pdbx_strand_id
1 'polypeptide(L)'
;MTDAPLTPREADDAEAAEYVLGVQDLAERSATEARIKRDPEFAALVTAWETRLEGLNDGFDPVPAPDLLPAIEARLFPRAAKA
;
A
#
# COMPACT_ATOMS: atom_id res chain seq x y z
N MET A 1 13.72 -24.03 -14.75
CA MET A 1 12.66 -23.12 -15.21
C MET A 1 13.34 -22.06 -16.04
N THR A 2 12.92 -21.87 -17.30
CA THR A 2 13.50 -20.81 -18.13
C THR A 2 12.97 -19.49 -17.61
N ASP A 3 13.88 -18.60 -17.24
CA ASP A 3 13.59 -17.22 -16.86
C ASP A 3 13.27 -16.43 -18.13
N ALA A 4 12.06 -16.64 -18.66
CA ALA A 4 11.58 -15.86 -19.79
C ALA A 4 11.24 -14.45 -19.28
N PRO A 5 11.63 -13.38 -19.99
CA PRO A 5 11.29 -12.04 -19.56
C PRO A 5 9.76 -11.88 -19.49
N LEU A 6 9.30 -11.22 -18.44
CA LEU A 6 7.89 -10.89 -18.27
C LEU A 6 7.39 -10.08 -19.46
N THR A 7 6.17 -10.38 -19.91
CA THR A 7 5.44 -9.47 -20.78
C THR A 7 5.15 -8.16 -20.04
N PRO A 8 4.89 -7.04 -20.73
CA PRO A 8 4.59 -5.77 -20.07
C PRO A 8 3.45 -5.86 -19.05
N ARG A 9 2.43 -6.67 -19.35
CA ARG A 9 1.30 -6.88 -18.42
C ARG A 9 1.69 -7.69 -17.20
N GLU A 10 2.52 -8.71 -17.35
CA GLU A 10 3.01 -9.50 -16.22
C GLU A 10 3.98 -8.69 -15.35
N ALA A 11 4.74 -7.77 -15.96
CA ALA A 11 5.58 -6.82 -15.24
C ALA A 11 4.74 -5.84 -14.41
N ASP A 12 3.65 -5.30 -14.96
CA ASP A 12 2.73 -4.44 -14.23
C ASP A 12 2.02 -5.17 -13.07
N ASP A 13 1.61 -6.42 -13.30
CA ASP A 13 1.01 -7.26 -12.26
C ASP A 13 2.00 -7.57 -11.13
N ALA A 14 3.26 -7.87 -11.48
CA ALA A 14 4.33 -8.10 -10.50
C ALA A 14 4.66 -6.82 -9.71
N GLU A 15 4.80 -5.67 -10.37
CA GLU A 15 5.06 -4.39 -9.70
C GLU A 15 3.94 -4.04 -8.70
N ALA A 16 2.67 -4.23 -9.10
CA ALA A 16 1.54 -4.02 -8.20
C ALA A 16 1.55 -4.98 -7.00
N ALA A 17 1.88 -6.25 -7.21
CA ALA A 17 2.00 -7.24 -6.13
C ALA A 17 3.11 -6.87 -5.14
N GLU A 18 4.29 -6.49 -5.64
CA GLU A 18 5.44 -6.09 -4.84
C GLU A 18 5.15 -4.83 -4.00
N TYR A 19 4.45 -3.87 -4.58
CA TYR A 19 3.98 -2.67 -3.87
C TYR A 19 3.07 -3.01 -2.69
N VAL A 20 2.06 -3.86 -2.92
CA VAL A 20 1.09 -4.28 -1.90
C VAL A 20 1.77 -5.12 -0.80
N LEU A 21 2.68 -6.02 -1.17
CA LEU A 21 3.45 -6.81 -0.22
C LEU A 21 4.48 -5.99 0.57
N GLY A 22 4.78 -4.77 0.12
CA GLY A 22 5.73 -3.87 0.80
C GLY A 22 7.19 -4.31 0.66
N VAL A 23 7.54 -4.99 -0.45
CA VAL A 23 8.92 -5.51 -0.68
C VAL A 23 9.79 -4.58 -1.52
N GLN A 24 9.22 -3.50 -2.05
CA GLN A 24 9.93 -2.45 -2.79
C GLN A 24 10.79 -1.57 -1.87
N ASP A 25 11.91 -1.06 -2.40
CA ASP A 25 12.67 -0.01 -1.73
C ASP A 25 11.94 1.35 -1.76
N LEU A 26 12.52 2.36 -1.08
CA LEU A 26 11.89 3.68 -0.99
C LEU A 26 11.72 4.38 -2.36
N ALA A 27 12.69 4.22 -3.26
CA ALA A 27 12.68 4.89 -4.56
C ALA A 27 11.66 4.22 -5.49
N GLU A 28 11.64 2.89 -5.52
CA GLU A 28 10.66 2.08 -6.24
C GLU A 28 9.25 2.39 -5.74
N ARG A 29 9.04 2.35 -4.42
CA ARG A 29 7.73 2.63 -3.81
C ARG A 29 7.23 4.02 -4.15
N SER A 30 8.10 5.03 -4.13
CA SER A 30 7.74 6.41 -4.49
C SER A 30 7.33 6.53 -5.97
N ALA A 31 8.00 5.78 -6.86
CA ALA A 31 7.66 5.75 -8.28
C ALA A 31 6.31 5.06 -8.52
N THR A 32 6.07 3.91 -7.87
CA THR A 32 4.79 3.20 -7.94
C THR A 32 3.65 4.04 -7.36
N GLU A 33 3.85 4.76 -6.24
CA GLU A 33 2.86 5.70 -5.69
C GLU A 33 2.50 6.83 -6.66
N ALA A 34 3.51 7.39 -7.36
CA ALA A 34 3.27 8.38 -8.40
C ALA A 34 2.51 7.79 -9.59
N ARG A 35 2.77 6.52 -9.93
CA ARG A 35 2.08 5.78 -10.98
C ARG A 35 0.61 5.51 -10.63
N ILE A 36 0.32 5.03 -9.42
CA ILE A 36 -1.06 4.78 -8.94
C ILE A 36 -1.93 6.03 -9.10
N LYS A 37 -1.37 7.22 -8.85
CA LYS A 37 -2.11 8.50 -8.96
C LYS A 37 -2.43 8.91 -10.40
N ARG A 38 -1.68 8.43 -11.40
CA ARG A 38 -1.78 8.88 -12.81
C ARG A 38 -2.35 7.83 -13.76
N ASP A 39 -2.35 6.56 -13.35
CA ASP A 39 -2.70 5.40 -14.18
C ASP A 39 -3.84 4.60 -13.52
N PRO A 40 -5.10 4.81 -13.93
CA PRO A 40 -6.25 4.11 -13.35
C PRO A 40 -6.25 2.59 -13.57
N GLU A 41 -5.65 2.10 -14.66
CA GLU A 41 -5.59 0.67 -14.94
C GLU A 41 -4.62 -0.01 -13.98
N PHE A 42 -3.45 0.59 -13.79
CA PHE A 42 -2.49 0.11 -12.78
C PHE A 42 -3.04 0.21 -11.36
N ALA A 43 -3.76 1.29 -11.02
CA ALA A 43 -4.42 1.42 -9.72
C ALA A 43 -5.45 0.29 -9.45
N ALA A 44 -6.13 -0.20 -10.50
CA ALA A 44 -7.04 -1.33 -10.38
C ALA A 44 -6.28 -2.64 -10.10
N LEU A 45 -5.09 -2.84 -10.65
CA LEU A 45 -4.22 -3.99 -10.29
C LEU A 45 -3.83 -3.95 -8.82
N VAL A 46 -3.42 -2.77 -8.31
CA VAL A 46 -3.09 -2.58 -6.89
C VAL A 46 -4.30 -2.92 -6.01
N THR A 47 -5.48 -2.39 -6.33
CA THR A 47 -6.72 -2.69 -5.59
C THR A 47 -7.05 -4.20 -5.60
N ALA A 48 -6.82 -4.87 -6.73
CA ALA A 48 -7.05 -6.31 -6.85
C ALA A 48 -6.09 -7.13 -5.96
N TRP A 49 -4.82 -6.72 -5.88
CA TRP A 49 -3.84 -7.33 -4.99
C TRP A 49 -4.13 -7.06 -3.51
N GLU A 50 -4.55 -5.85 -3.15
CA GLU A 50 -4.99 -5.51 -1.79
C GLU A 50 -6.16 -6.41 -1.37
N THR A 51 -7.20 -6.50 -2.20
CA THR A 51 -8.39 -7.35 -1.95
C THR A 51 -8.00 -8.83 -1.85
N ARG A 52 -7.07 -9.30 -2.70
CA ARG A 52 -6.60 -10.69 -2.67
C ARG A 52 -5.90 -11.04 -1.36
N LEU A 53 -5.20 -10.08 -0.75
CA LEU A 53 -4.34 -10.31 0.41
C LEU A 53 -4.98 -9.84 1.72
N GLU A 54 -6.06 -9.08 1.70
CA GLU A 54 -6.71 -8.51 2.89
C GLU A 54 -7.06 -9.58 3.94
N GLY A 55 -7.57 -10.74 3.50
CA GLY A 55 -7.96 -11.85 4.38
C GLY A 55 -6.79 -12.55 5.07
N LEU A 56 -5.55 -12.32 4.65
CA LEU A 56 -4.38 -12.80 5.39
C LEU A 56 -4.26 -12.12 6.76
N ASN A 57 -4.80 -10.92 6.93
CA ASN A 57 -4.78 -10.19 8.19
C ASN A 57 -5.64 -10.86 9.27
N ASP A 58 -6.67 -11.62 8.89
CA ASP A 58 -7.58 -12.29 9.83
C ASP A 58 -6.89 -13.41 10.62
N GLY A 59 -5.71 -13.85 10.19
CA GLY A 59 -4.91 -14.86 10.88
C GLY A 59 -4.11 -14.33 12.08
N PHE A 60 -4.13 -13.03 12.35
CA PHE A 60 -3.38 -12.42 13.46
C PHE A 60 -4.30 -12.09 14.63
N ASP A 61 -3.95 -12.58 15.83
CA ASP A 61 -4.64 -12.22 17.06
C ASP A 61 -4.39 -10.74 17.42
N PRO A 62 -5.42 -10.00 17.86
CA PRO A 62 -5.24 -8.64 18.35
C PRO A 62 -4.30 -8.58 19.56
N VAL A 63 -3.37 -7.62 19.55
CA VAL A 63 -2.48 -7.33 20.69
C VAL A 63 -2.97 -6.07 21.40
N PRO A 64 -2.96 -6.02 22.76
CA PRO A 64 -3.28 -4.81 23.49
C PRO A 64 -2.40 -3.63 23.07
N ALA A 65 -3.03 -2.50 22.72
CA ALA A 65 -2.35 -1.27 22.35
C ALA A 65 -2.61 -0.16 23.39
N PRO A 66 -1.66 0.78 23.59
CA PRO A 66 -1.92 1.99 24.37
C PRO A 66 -3.01 2.84 23.70
N ASP A 67 -3.69 3.68 24.49
CA ASP A 67 -4.73 4.60 24.00
C ASP A 67 -4.12 5.78 23.21
N LEU A 68 -3.68 5.50 21.98
CA LEU A 68 -3.00 6.45 21.11
C LEU A 68 -3.94 7.31 20.28
N LEU A 69 -5.22 6.93 20.16
CA LEU A 69 -6.18 7.61 19.29
C LEU A 69 -6.31 9.11 19.63
N PRO A 70 -6.43 9.54 20.91
CA PRO A 70 -6.48 10.97 21.25
C PRO A 70 -5.22 11.73 20.82
N ALA A 71 -4.04 11.11 20.92
CA ALA A 71 -2.78 11.72 20.51
C ALA A 71 -2.66 11.83 18.99
N ILE A 72 -3.12 10.82 18.25
CA ILE A 72 -3.18 10.82 16.79
C ILE A 72 -4.12 11.94 16.31
N GLU A 73 -5.33 12.03 16.87
CA GLU A 73 -6.30 13.07 16.53
C GLU A 73 -5.77 14.48 16.79
N ALA A 74 -5.16 14.72 17.95
CA ALA A 74 -4.57 16.02 18.28
C ALA A 74 -3.47 16.44 17.29
N ARG A 75 -2.69 15.49 16.75
CA ARG A 75 -1.63 15.74 15.77
C ARG A 75 -2.17 16.01 14.36
N LEU A 76 -3.17 15.24 13.92
CA LEU A 76 -3.73 15.36 12.57
C LEU A 76 -4.71 16.53 12.44
N PHE A 77 -5.40 16.88 13.53
CA PHE A 77 -6.45 17.90 13.55
C PHE A 77 -6.20 18.95 14.65
N PRO A 78 -5.09 19.71 14.58
CA PRO A 78 -4.82 20.74 15.58
C PRO A 78 -5.93 21.79 15.57
N ARG A 79 -6.47 22.12 16.75
CA ARG A 79 -7.40 23.24 16.86
C ARG A 79 -6.67 24.52 16.44
N ALA A 80 -7.26 25.28 15.53
CA ALA A 80 -6.75 26.59 15.14
C ALA A 80 -6.57 27.46 16.40
N ALA A 81 -5.41 28.11 16.53
CA ALA A 81 -5.16 29.03 17.63
C ALA A 81 -6.21 30.15 17.59
N LYS A 82 -6.88 30.39 18.71
CA LYS A 82 -7.76 31.56 18.86
C LYS A 82 -6.88 32.81 18.83
N ALA A 83 -7.15 33.72 17.89
CA ALA A 83 -6.49 35.02 17.78
C ALA A 83 -6.71 35.89 19.01
#